data_AF-X1DM64-F1
#
_entry.id   AF-X1DM64-F1
#
_cell.length_a   1.000
_cell.length_b   1.000
_cell.length_c   1.000
_cell.angle_alpha   90.00
_cell.angle_beta   90.00
_cell.angle_gamma   90.00
#
_symmetry.space_group_name_H-M   'P 1'
#
loop_
_entity.id
_entity.type
_entity.pdbx_description
1 polymer ?
#
loop_
_entity_poly.entity_id
_entity_poly.type
_entity_poly.pdbx_seq_one_letter_code
_entity_poly.pdbx_strand_id
1 'polypeptide(L)'
;NQGGLTIEPAIPGMIMTIDHGSYDNSDKENSFHRLYAPNSPHTISKASRNCKSCHSNPVALGYGMGKLTYDISKDHGEWKFTADYDLNQNDDLPEDAWIPFLEKSRAEINSTRTDFRPFTVKEQKRLLLVGACLECHSENSETYSTH
;
A
#
# COMPACT_ATOMS: atom_id res chain seq x y z
N ASN A 1 2.10 -27.34 12.04
CA ASN A 1 1.16 -26.36 11.46
C ASN A 1 1.78 -24.98 11.49
N GLN A 2 2.55 -24.62 10.47
CA GLN A 2 3.27 -23.36 10.43
C GLN A 2 2.39 -22.30 9.75
N GLY A 3 1.69 -21.50 10.55
CA GLY A 3 0.96 -20.31 10.08
C GLY A 3 1.95 -19.25 9.62
N GLY A 4 2.38 -19.34 8.37
CA GLY A 4 3.24 -18.35 7.73
C GLY A 4 2.49 -17.06 7.41
N LEU A 5 3.22 -15.95 7.34
CA LEU A 5 2.71 -14.68 6.81
C LEU A 5 2.28 -14.90 5.35
N THR A 6 1.00 -14.63 5.06
CA THR A 6 0.44 -14.71 3.72
C THR A 6 0.19 -13.29 3.22
N ILE A 7 0.53 -13.01 1.96
CA ILE A 7 0.27 -11.71 1.32
C ILE A 7 -0.99 -11.86 0.46
N GLU A 8 -1.99 -11.04 0.74
CA GLU A 8 -3.27 -11.01 0.01
C GLU A 8 -3.57 -9.59 -0.48
N PRO A 9 -4.19 -9.41 -1.66
CA PRO A 9 -4.60 -8.08 -2.12
C PRO A 9 -5.65 -7.45 -1.20
N ALA A 10 -5.55 -6.15 -1.00
CA ALA A 10 -6.55 -5.33 -0.35
C ALA A 10 -7.47 -4.69 -1.40
N ILE A 11 -8.77 -4.65 -1.13
CA ILE A 11 -9.72 -3.82 -1.89
C ILE A 11 -10.40 -2.83 -0.94
N PRO A 12 -10.74 -1.61 -1.41
CA PRO A 12 -11.55 -0.69 -0.63
C PRO A 12 -12.87 -1.36 -0.23
N GLY A 13 -13.18 -1.35 1.07
CA GLY A 13 -14.42 -1.87 1.61
C GLY A 13 -15.39 -0.73 1.90
N MET A 14 -15.16 -0.03 3.01
CA MET A 14 -16.01 1.05 3.50
C MET A 14 -15.15 2.26 3.89
N ILE A 15 -15.47 3.42 3.33
CA ILE A 15 -14.89 4.71 3.72
C ILE A 15 -16.04 5.55 4.25
N MET A 16 -16.00 5.92 5.53
CA MET A 16 -17.11 6.58 6.19
C MET A 16 -16.66 7.57 7.26
N THR A 17 -17.47 8.61 7.45
CA THR A 17 -17.37 9.52 8.59
C THR A 17 -18.63 9.35 9.44
N ILE A 18 -18.47 9.11 10.73
CA ILE A 18 -19.56 9.01 11.69
C ILE A 18 -19.65 10.36 12.42
N ASP A 19 -20.76 11.04 12.22
CA ASP A 19 -21.13 12.22 13.01
C ASP A 19 -21.77 11.77 14.32
N HIS A 20 -21.08 12.04 15.42
CA HIS A 20 -21.56 11.68 16.76
C HIS A 20 -22.47 12.76 17.35
N GLY A 21 -22.26 14.03 16.98
CA GLY A 21 -22.97 15.16 17.59
C GLY A 21 -24.43 15.27 17.18
N SER A 22 -24.77 14.86 15.95
CA SER A 22 -26.16 14.85 15.47
C SER A 22 -27.06 13.83 16.18
N TYR A 23 -26.50 12.82 16.86
CA TYR A 23 -27.29 11.76 17.50
C TYR A 23 -27.78 12.15 18.90
N ASP A 24 -26.93 12.80 19.71
CA ASP A 24 -27.22 13.14 21.10
C ASP A 24 -27.14 14.66 21.40
N ASN A 25 -27.01 15.51 20.37
CA ASN A 25 -26.76 16.95 20.50
C ASN A 25 -25.54 17.26 21.39
N SER A 26 -24.47 16.46 21.27
CA SER A 26 -23.21 16.69 21.97
C SER A 26 -22.12 17.24 21.04
N ASP A 27 -21.12 17.93 21.60
CA ASP A 27 -19.95 18.42 20.85
C ASP A 27 -18.90 17.31 20.59
N LYS A 28 -19.34 16.05 20.44
CA LYS A 28 -18.41 14.93 20.17
C LYS A 28 -17.84 15.05 18.76
N GLU A 29 -16.52 14.92 18.64
CA GLU A 29 -15.85 14.92 17.35
C GLU A 29 -16.27 13.73 16.47
N ASN A 30 -16.31 13.97 15.16
CA ASN A 30 -16.61 12.96 14.16
C ASN A 30 -15.49 11.91 14.10
N SER A 31 -15.83 10.65 13.82
CA SER A 31 -14.83 9.60 13.59
C SER A 31 -14.78 9.19 12.12
N PHE A 32 -13.58 9.16 11.54
CA PHE A 32 -13.34 8.73 10.17
C PHE A 32 -12.78 7.29 10.15
N HIS A 33 -13.30 6.48 9.23
CA HIS A 33 -12.87 5.10 9.05
C HIS A 33 -12.66 4.79 7.57
N ARG A 34 -11.45 4.34 7.24
CA ARG A 34 -11.08 3.79 5.92
C ARG A 34 -10.76 2.30 6.08
N LEU A 35 -11.71 1.45 5.72
CA LEU A 35 -11.66 0.01 5.94
C LEU A 35 -11.52 -0.76 4.63
N TYR A 36 -10.47 -1.57 4.51
CA TYR A 36 -10.25 -2.46 3.39
C TYR A 36 -10.60 -3.91 3.75
N ALA A 37 -10.81 -4.73 2.73
CA ALA A 37 -11.03 -6.17 2.88
C ALA A 37 -9.98 -6.95 2.07
N PRO A 38 -9.54 -8.13 2.57
CA PRO A 38 -8.78 -9.05 1.74
C PRO A 38 -9.66 -9.51 0.58
N ASN A 39 -9.07 -9.57 -0.61
CA ASN A 39 -9.69 -10.18 -1.78
C ASN A 39 -8.94 -11.45 -2.14
N SER A 40 -9.64 -12.48 -2.60
CA SER A 40 -9.03 -13.69 -3.15
C SER A 40 -8.97 -13.55 -4.66
N PRO A 41 -7.88 -12.98 -5.23
CA PRO A 41 -7.79 -12.80 -6.66
C PRO A 41 -7.70 -14.17 -7.36
N HIS A 42 -8.55 -14.38 -8.36
CA HIS A 42 -8.38 -15.48 -9.30
C HIS A 42 -7.94 -14.92 -10.66
N THR A 43 -6.87 -15.48 -11.24
CA THR A 43 -6.44 -15.08 -12.59
C THR A 43 -7.12 -15.93 -13.66
N ILE A 44 -7.52 -15.29 -14.76
CA ILE A 44 -7.89 -15.96 -16.02
C ILE A 44 -6.84 -15.70 -17.12
N SER A 45 -5.73 -15.03 -16.79
CA SER A 45 -4.68 -14.68 -17.74
C SER A 45 -3.80 -15.88 -18.07
N LYS A 46 -3.43 -16.02 -19.34
CA LYS A 46 -2.52 -17.09 -19.80
C LYS A 46 -1.06 -16.86 -19.43
N ALA A 47 -0.69 -15.64 -19.07
CA ALA A 47 0.67 -15.25 -18.71
C ALA A 47 0.71 -14.56 -17.35
N SER A 48 1.83 -14.70 -16.65
CA SER A 48 2.14 -13.97 -15.43
C SER A 48 2.46 -12.51 -15.73
N ARG A 49 2.19 -11.62 -14.77
CA ARG A 49 2.60 -10.22 -14.85
C ARG A 49 4.12 -10.11 -14.66
N ASN A 50 4.72 -9.07 -15.24
CA ASN A 50 6.14 -8.75 -15.07
C ASN A 50 6.43 -8.32 -13.61
N CYS A 51 7.59 -8.69 -13.06
CA CYS A 51 7.94 -8.42 -11.66
C CYS A 51 7.89 -6.93 -11.31
N LYS A 52 8.39 -6.08 -12.23
CA LYS A 52 8.40 -4.61 -12.10
C LYS A 52 6.98 -4.05 -11.97
N SER A 53 6.00 -4.65 -12.65
CA SER A 53 4.61 -4.19 -12.62
C SER A 53 3.96 -4.28 -11.23
N CYS A 54 4.53 -5.07 -10.31
CA CYS A 54 4.11 -5.12 -8.91
C CYS A 54 5.10 -4.43 -7.97
N HIS A 55 6.41 -4.59 -8.20
CA HIS A 55 7.45 -4.09 -7.28
C HIS A 55 7.85 -2.62 -7.49
N SER A 56 7.45 -1.99 -8.59
CA SER A 56 7.68 -0.55 -8.85
C SER A 56 6.39 0.20 -9.21
N ASN A 57 5.23 -0.38 -8.90
CA ASN A 57 3.94 0.24 -9.17
C ASN A 57 3.30 0.71 -7.85
N PRO A 58 3.05 2.02 -7.67
CA PRO A 58 2.54 2.55 -6.41
C PRO A 58 1.14 2.01 -6.07
N VAL A 59 0.28 1.78 -7.06
CA VAL A 59 -1.05 1.18 -6.86
C VAL A 59 -0.92 -0.25 -6.34
N ALA A 60 -0.02 -1.05 -6.93
CA ALA A 60 0.19 -2.43 -6.49
C ALA A 60 0.76 -2.52 -5.06
N LEU A 61 1.57 -1.53 -4.66
CA LEU A 61 2.14 -1.42 -3.31
C LEU A 61 1.15 -0.80 -2.30
N GLY A 62 0.04 -0.22 -2.77
CA GLY A 62 -0.99 0.38 -1.94
C GLY A 62 -0.80 1.88 -1.65
N TYR A 63 0.12 2.56 -2.32
CA TYR A 63 0.33 4.01 -2.17
C TYR A 63 -0.70 4.86 -2.90
N GLY A 64 -1.56 4.25 -3.72
CA GLY A 64 -2.50 4.96 -4.59
C GLY A 64 -1.90 5.27 -5.97
N MET A 65 -2.68 5.93 -6.81
CA MET A 65 -2.26 6.42 -8.11
C MET A 65 -1.28 7.57 -7.94
N GLY A 66 -0.28 7.61 -8.82
CA GLY A 66 0.78 8.58 -8.76
C GLY A 66 2.05 8.11 -9.44
N LYS A 67 3.07 8.93 -9.30
CA LYS A 67 4.39 8.70 -9.86
C LYS A 67 5.34 8.22 -8.77
N LEU A 68 5.79 6.97 -8.88
CA LEU A 68 6.84 6.38 -8.06
C LEU A 68 8.14 6.32 -8.86
N THR A 69 9.16 7.04 -8.43
CA THR A 69 10.46 7.09 -9.12
C THR A 69 11.60 6.77 -8.17
N TYR A 70 12.56 6.01 -8.68
CA TYR A 70 13.84 5.78 -8.02
C TYR A 70 14.88 6.76 -8.58
N ASP A 71 15.35 7.67 -7.74
CA ASP A 71 16.34 8.68 -8.09
C ASP A 71 17.73 8.19 -7.68
N ILE A 72 18.65 8.08 -8.64
CA ILE A 72 20.04 7.61 -8.46
C ILE A 72 21.03 8.77 -8.70
N SER A 73 20.56 10.02 -8.79
CA SER A 73 21.41 11.18 -9.12
C SER A 73 22.31 11.63 -7.97
N LYS A 74 22.00 11.22 -6.74
CA LYS A 74 22.84 11.42 -5.56
C LYS A 74 23.63 10.15 -5.29
N ASP A 75 24.74 10.21 -4.54
CA ASP A 75 25.57 9.05 -4.17
C ASP A 75 24.80 7.93 -3.39
N HIS A 76 23.49 8.08 -3.20
CA HIS A 76 22.55 7.11 -2.69
C HIS A 76 21.27 7.13 -3.53
N GLY A 77 20.68 5.95 -3.77
CA GLY A 77 19.39 5.81 -4.43
C GLY A 77 18.24 6.08 -3.47
N GLU A 78 17.25 6.87 -3.90
CA GLU A 78 16.10 7.27 -3.08
C GLU A 78 14.79 7.07 -3.85
N TRP A 79 13.80 6.47 -3.19
CA TRP A 79 12.44 6.40 -3.71
C TRP A 79 11.68 7.70 -3.43
N LYS A 80 11.05 8.25 -4.45
CA LYS A 80 10.15 9.40 -4.35
C LYS A 80 8.78 9.01 -4.88
N PHE A 81 7.75 9.38 -4.13
CA PHE A 81 6.36 9.20 -4.52
C PHE A 81 5.67 10.56 -4.59
N THR A 82 4.88 10.76 -5.63
CA THR A 82 3.99 11.91 -5.79
C THR A 82 2.62 11.37 -6.17
N ALA A 83 1.64 11.56 -5.28
CA ALA A 83 0.28 11.10 -5.51
C ALA A 83 -0.43 11.96 -6.57
N ASP A 84 -1.34 11.34 -7.32
CA ASP A 84 -2.20 12.07 -8.27
C ASP A 84 -3.44 12.68 -7.58
N TYR A 85 -3.84 12.12 -6.43
CA TYR A 85 -5.00 12.56 -5.65
C TYR A 85 -4.57 13.38 -4.43
N ASP A 86 -5.46 14.30 -4.04
CA ASP A 86 -5.30 15.11 -2.83
C ASP A 86 -5.28 14.24 -1.57
N LEU A 87 -4.62 14.76 -0.54
CA LEU A 87 -4.59 14.13 0.78
C LEU A 87 -5.94 14.36 1.48
N ASN A 88 -6.51 13.29 2.01
CA ASN A 88 -7.70 13.36 2.84
C ASN A 88 -7.35 13.95 4.22
N GLN A 89 -8.09 14.97 4.65
CA GLN A 89 -7.81 15.70 5.90
C GLN A 89 -7.92 14.84 7.16
N ASN A 90 -8.62 13.70 7.10
CA ASN A 90 -8.84 12.84 8.26
C ASN A 90 -7.65 11.89 8.53
N ASP A 91 -6.93 11.48 7.49
CA ASP A 91 -5.88 10.46 7.60
C ASP A 91 -4.57 10.79 6.86
N ASP A 92 -4.48 11.94 6.17
CA ASP A 92 -3.34 12.40 5.36
C ASP A 92 -2.89 11.38 4.31
N LEU A 93 -3.82 10.53 3.84
CA LEU A 93 -3.59 9.61 2.72
C LEU A 93 -4.20 10.16 1.44
N PRO A 94 -3.59 9.89 0.27
CA PRO A 94 -4.29 10.05 -1.01
C PRO A 94 -5.62 9.28 -1.00
N GLU A 95 -6.64 9.79 -1.68
CA GLU A 95 -7.99 9.23 -1.58
C GLU A 95 -8.13 7.75 -1.98
N ASP A 96 -7.23 7.26 -2.83
CA ASP A 96 -7.19 5.87 -3.28
C ASP A 96 -6.08 5.04 -2.61
N ALA A 97 -5.31 5.63 -1.69
CA ALA A 97 -4.24 4.96 -0.99
C ALA A 97 -4.75 4.05 0.12
N TRP A 98 -4.12 2.88 0.19
CA TRP A 98 -4.27 1.92 1.27
C TRP A 98 -3.29 2.18 2.41
N ILE A 99 -2.06 2.60 2.07
CA ILE A 99 -0.96 2.79 3.02
C ILE A 99 -0.21 4.09 2.73
N PRO A 100 0.34 4.75 3.77
CA PRO A 100 1.23 5.89 3.55
C PRO A 100 2.57 5.43 3.00
N PHE A 101 3.19 6.29 2.20
CA PHE A 101 4.50 6.03 1.60
C PHE A 101 5.61 6.08 2.67
N LEU A 102 6.22 4.92 2.96
CA LEU A 102 7.35 4.76 3.89
C LEU A 102 7.12 5.28 5.32
N GLU A 103 5.86 5.46 5.71
CA GLU A 103 5.45 5.91 7.04
C GLU A 103 4.55 4.87 7.74
N LYS A 104 4.32 5.09 9.03
CA LYS A 104 3.42 4.25 9.81
C LYS A 104 1.99 4.75 9.61
N SER A 105 1.05 3.86 9.28
CA SER A 105 -0.38 4.21 9.29
C SER A 105 -0.77 4.75 10.67
N ARG A 106 -1.52 5.85 10.68
CA ARG A 106 -2.11 6.43 11.89
C ARG A 106 -3.38 5.72 12.32
N ALA A 107 -4.03 5.01 11.40
CA ALA A 107 -5.26 4.30 11.68
C ALA A 107 -4.98 2.99 12.46
N GLU A 108 -5.64 2.87 13.61
CA GLU A 108 -5.58 1.66 14.45
C GLU A 108 -6.30 0.48 13.79
N ILE A 109 -7.43 0.77 13.12
CA ILE A 109 -8.24 -0.20 12.39
C ILE A 109 -8.24 0.20 10.92
N ASN A 110 -7.66 -0.67 10.09
CA ASN A 110 -7.54 -0.45 8.65
C ASN A 110 -8.40 -1.45 7.86
N SER A 111 -8.90 -2.52 8.51
CA SER A 111 -9.60 -3.60 7.82
C SER A 111 -10.89 -4.02 8.51
N THR A 112 -11.80 -4.56 7.70
CA THR A 112 -12.99 -5.30 8.16
C THR A 112 -12.65 -6.68 8.77
N ARG A 113 -11.37 -7.07 8.79
CA ARG A 113 -10.85 -8.33 9.34
C ARG A 113 -9.68 -8.03 10.29
N THR A 114 -9.65 -8.67 11.45
CA THR A 114 -8.63 -8.41 12.50
C THR A 114 -7.27 -9.03 12.21
N ASP A 115 -7.23 -10.03 11.32
CA ASP A 115 -6.03 -10.73 10.86
C ASP A 115 -5.45 -10.15 9.56
N PHE A 116 -6.04 -9.06 9.03
CA PHE A 116 -5.59 -8.39 7.82
C PHE A 116 -5.09 -6.98 8.14
N ARG A 117 -3.87 -6.66 7.69
CA ARG A 117 -3.24 -5.35 7.94
C ARG A 117 -2.44 -4.85 6.74
N PRO A 118 -2.24 -3.54 6.64
CA PRO A 118 -1.28 -2.97 5.70
C PRO A 118 0.17 -3.39 5.98
N PHE A 119 1.04 -3.20 4.99
CA PHE A 119 2.48 -3.41 5.14
C PHE A 119 3.09 -2.43 6.14
N THR A 120 3.95 -2.94 7.02
CA THR A 120 4.81 -2.13 7.87
C THR A 120 5.88 -1.42 7.03
N VAL A 121 6.45 -0.33 7.55
CA VAL A 121 7.57 0.38 6.89
C VAL A 121 8.74 -0.58 6.56
N LYS A 122 9.00 -1.57 7.42
CA LYS A 122 10.06 -2.57 7.17
C LYS A 122 9.73 -3.47 5.98
N GLU A 123 8.48 -3.89 5.83
CA GLU A 123 8.02 -4.69 4.69
C GLU A 123 8.00 -3.85 3.40
N GLN A 124 7.52 -2.62 3.47
CA GLN A 124 7.58 -1.67 2.35
C GLN A 124 9.01 -1.48 1.84
N LYS A 125 9.98 -1.24 2.74
CA LYS A 125 11.40 -1.12 2.36
C LYS A 125 11.95 -2.37 1.68
N ARG A 126 11.54 -3.57 2.11
CA ARG A 126 11.95 -4.83 1.47
C ARG A 126 11.37 -4.96 0.05
N LEU A 127 10.10 -4.60 -0.13
CA LEU A 127 9.45 -4.62 -1.45
C LEU A 127 10.09 -3.61 -2.41
N LEU A 128 10.32 -2.38 -1.93
CA LEU A 128 10.96 -1.31 -2.68
C LEU A 128 12.44 -1.57 -3.00
N LEU A 129 13.13 -2.35 -2.17
CA LEU A 129 14.50 -2.80 -2.47
C LEU A 129 14.52 -3.68 -3.72
N VAL A 130 13.58 -4.62 -3.85
CA VAL A 130 13.43 -5.43 -5.06
C VAL A 130 13.12 -4.54 -6.27
N GLY A 131 12.21 -3.58 -6.10
CA GLY A 131 11.91 -2.59 -7.14
C GLY A 131 13.14 -1.81 -7.60
N ALA A 132 14.00 -1.40 -6.67
CA ALA A 132 15.19 -0.60 -6.96
C ALA A 132 16.20 -1.41 -7.79
N CYS A 133 16.40 -2.68 -7.44
CA CYS A 133 17.25 -3.57 -8.24
C CYS A 133 16.69 -3.76 -9.66
N LEU A 134 15.35 -3.81 -9.83
CA LEU A 134 14.69 -3.94 -11.14
C LEU A 134 14.76 -2.67 -12.00
N GLU A 135 15.17 -1.53 -11.45
CA GLU A 135 15.47 -0.33 -12.24
C GLU A 135 16.80 -0.45 -13.00
N CYS A 136 17.73 -1.28 -12.53
CA CYS A 136 19.06 -1.45 -13.12
C CYS A 136 19.32 -2.86 -13.68
N HIS A 137 18.61 -3.88 -13.21
CA HIS A 137 18.76 -5.28 -13.60
C HIS A 137 17.48 -5.84 -14.21
N SER A 138 17.61 -6.70 -15.21
CA SER A 138 16.46 -7.41 -15.78
C SER A 138 15.91 -8.44 -14.79
N GLU A 139 14.61 -8.74 -14.90
CA GLU A 139 13.93 -9.72 -14.03
C GLU A 139 14.50 -11.15 -14.14
N ASN A 140 15.21 -11.46 -15.23
CA ASN A 140 15.87 -12.76 -15.46
C ASN A 140 17.37 -12.73 -15.11
N SER A 141 17.85 -11.68 -14.45
CA SER A 141 19.25 -11.57 -14.03
C SER A 141 19.60 -12.63 -12.98
N GLU A 142 20.82 -13.18 -13.04
CA GLU A 142 21.35 -14.19 -12.11
C GLU A 142 21.25 -13.74 -10.64
N THR A 143 21.27 -12.42 -10.41
CA THR A 143 21.03 -11.77 -9.11
C THR A 143 19.71 -12.17 -8.44
N TYR A 144 18.72 -12.66 -9.19
CA TYR A 144 17.41 -13.09 -8.70
C TYR A 144 17.22 -14.62 -8.67
N SER A 145 18.18 -15.42 -9.15
CA SER A 145 18.02 -16.88 -9.37
C SER A 145 18.18 -17.76 -8.12
N THR A 146 18.16 -17.19 -6.91
CA THR A 146 18.42 -17.91 -5.64
C THR A 146 17.27 -17.87 -4.63
N HIS A 147 16.03 -17.71 -5.09
CA HIS A 147 14.84 -17.82 -4.26
C HIS A 147 13.99 -19.04 -4.62
#